data_AF-A0A7V4KIV6-F1
#
_entry.id   AF-A0A7V4KIV6-F1
#
_cell.length_a   1.000
_cell.length_b   1.000
_cell.length_c   1.000
_cell.angle_alpha   90.00
_cell.angle_beta   90.00
_cell.angle_gamma   90.00
#
_symmetry.space_group_name_H-M   'P 1'
#
loop_
_entity.id
_entity.type
_entity.pdbx_description
1 polymer ?
#
loop_
_entity_poly.entity_id
_entity_poly.type
_entity_poly.pdbx_seq_one_letter_code
_entity_poly.pdbx_strand_id
1 'polypeptide(L)'
;MKIPIFSIFLRSLFLQSVWNYERMQNVGFVFSIIPWLKKIYHNNVQKLYERIRAHYGFFNTHPYLASVLIGITMRLEEKYAKNEISNEEVLKTKTLLAGPFAAIGDRLIWSTWRVFCGILVVCYFLVYGRNFYFVANTFRGVIGCLLIYNLLGHLPIRIFGPYLGYKYSKEIVE
;
A
#
# COMPACT_ATOMS: atom_id res chain seq x y z
N MET A 1 7.67 -13.26 -16.00
CA MET A 1 6.51 -12.41 -16.33
C MET A 1 6.80 -10.98 -15.85
N LYS A 2 6.69 -9.93 -16.69
CA LYS A 2 6.96 -8.53 -16.23
C LYS A 2 5.83 -8.03 -15.31
N ILE A 3 6.14 -7.48 -14.15
CA ILE A 3 5.13 -6.95 -13.22
C ILE A 3 4.67 -5.56 -13.68
N PRO A 4 3.35 -5.26 -13.74
CA PRO A 4 2.84 -3.93 -14.08
C PRO A 4 2.93 -2.96 -12.89
N ILE A 5 4.13 -2.77 -12.35
CA ILE A 5 4.40 -2.03 -11.09
C ILE A 5 3.77 -0.65 -11.10
N PHE A 6 3.96 0.12 -12.18
CA PHE A 6 3.44 1.49 -12.27
C PHE A 6 1.90 1.54 -12.22
N SER A 7 1.21 0.65 -12.92
CA SER A 7 -0.25 0.59 -12.85
C SER A 7 -0.75 0.18 -11.47
N ILE A 8 -0.06 -0.74 -10.80
CA ILE A 8 -0.43 -1.19 -9.45
C ILE A 8 -0.19 -0.06 -8.45
N PHE A 9 0.96 0.62 -8.55
CA PHE A 9 1.30 1.80 -7.74
C PHE A 9 0.21 2.88 -7.85
N LEU A 10 -0.13 3.32 -9.07
CA LEU A 10 -1.14 4.36 -9.28
C LEU A 10 -2.49 3.97 -8.68
N ARG A 11 -2.91 2.70 -8.85
CA ARG A 11 -4.17 2.21 -8.31
C ARG A 11 -4.14 2.08 -6.78
N SER A 12 -2.98 1.77 -6.21
CA SER A 12 -2.79 1.67 -4.76
C SER A 12 -3.01 3.00 -4.04
N LEU A 13 -2.78 4.14 -4.71
CA LEU A 13 -3.06 5.47 -4.13
C LEU A 13 -4.54 5.62 -3.74
N PHE A 14 -5.44 4.88 -4.41
CA PHE A 14 -6.88 4.86 -4.15
C PHE A 14 -7.31 3.73 -3.18
N LEU A 15 -6.39 3.11 -2.46
CA LEU A 15 -6.68 1.99 -1.55
C LEU A 15 -7.79 2.34 -0.53
N GLN A 16 -7.76 3.56 0.02
CA GLN A 16 -8.72 4.01 1.03
C GLN A 16 -9.89 4.83 0.46
N SER A 17 -10.02 4.94 -0.87
CA SER A 17 -11.08 5.75 -1.49
C SER A 17 -12.48 5.19 -1.26
N VAL A 18 -12.60 3.87 -1.04
CA VAL A 18 -13.87 3.22 -0.72
C VAL A 18 -13.68 2.41 0.56
N TRP A 19 -14.06 3.03 1.67
CA TRP A 19 -14.05 2.42 3.00
C TRP A 19 -15.47 2.02 3.38
N ASN A 20 -15.64 0.78 3.85
CA ASN A 20 -16.93 0.29 4.32
C ASN A 20 -16.74 -0.47 5.64
N TYR A 21 -17.70 -0.39 6.56
CA TYR A 21 -17.56 -1.01 7.87
C TYR A 21 -17.55 -2.55 7.82
N GLU A 22 -18.15 -3.14 6.79
CA GLU A 22 -18.24 -4.60 6.64
C GLU A 22 -16.87 -5.21 6.30
N ARG A 23 -16.09 -4.58 5.40
CA ARG A 23 -14.91 -5.17 4.75
C ARG A 23 -13.72 -4.21 4.59
N MET A 24 -13.82 -2.99 5.11
CA MET A 24 -12.77 -1.97 5.20
C MET A 24 -12.19 -1.56 3.84
N GLN A 25 -10.94 -1.92 3.55
CA GLN A 25 -10.15 -1.47 2.38
C GLN A 25 -10.24 -2.44 1.19
N ASN A 26 -11.09 -3.46 1.26
CA ASN A 26 -11.16 -4.55 0.28
C ASN A 26 -11.32 -4.07 -1.17
N VAL A 27 -12.18 -3.08 -1.43
CA VAL A 27 -12.46 -2.56 -2.77
C VAL A 27 -11.21 -1.93 -3.38
N GLY A 28 -10.51 -1.09 -2.62
CA GLY A 28 -9.26 -0.47 -3.06
C GLY A 28 -8.14 -1.49 -3.26
N PHE A 29 -8.07 -2.53 -2.42
CA PHE A 29 -7.12 -3.64 -2.59
C PHE A 29 -7.37 -4.39 -3.91
N VAL A 30 -8.62 -4.79 -4.15
CA VAL A 30 -9.03 -5.46 -5.39
C VAL A 30 -8.71 -4.57 -6.59
N PHE A 31 -9.09 -3.30 -6.55
CA PHE A 31 -8.81 -2.34 -7.62
C PHE A 31 -7.32 -2.28 -7.98
N SER A 32 -6.45 -2.38 -6.97
CA SER A 32 -5.00 -2.32 -7.11
C SER A 32 -4.40 -3.57 -7.74
N ILE A 33 -4.92 -4.76 -7.43
CA ILE A 33 -4.37 -6.04 -7.92
C ILE A 33 -4.95 -6.49 -9.28
N ILE A 34 -6.06 -5.90 -9.75
CA ILE A 34 -6.70 -6.23 -11.04
C ILE A 34 -5.71 -6.33 -12.23
N PRO A 35 -4.75 -5.39 -12.45
CA PRO A 35 -3.82 -5.49 -13.57
C PRO A 35 -2.99 -6.78 -13.56
N TRP A 36 -2.69 -7.29 -12.37
CA TRP A 36 -1.97 -8.54 -12.20
C TRP A 36 -2.84 -9.76 -12.46
N LEU A 37 -4.05 -9.78 -11.88
CA LEU A 37 -5.00 -10.86 -12.12
C LEU A 37 -5.35 -10.99 -13.61
N LYS A 38 -5.55 -9.86 -14.31
CA LYS A 38 -5.75 -9.83 -15.77
C LYS A 38 -4.59 -10.45 -16.54
N LYS A 39 -3.37 -10.34 -16.02
CA LYS A 39 -2.18 -10.90 -16.66
C LYS A 39 -2.08 -12.41 -16.46
N ILE A 40 -2.33 -12.89 -15.25
CA ILE A 40 -2.31 -14.32 -14.93
C ILE A 40 -3.44 -15.05 -15.64
N TYR A 41 -4.66 -14.52 -15.58
CA TYR A 41 -5.89 -15.17 -16.06
C TYR A 41 -6.38 -14.62 -17.41
N HIS A 42 -5.48 -14.09 -18.24
CA HIS A 42 -5.81 -13.48 -19.53
C HIS A 42 -6.63 -14.40 -20.45
N ASN A 43 -6.37 -15.71 -20.41
CA ASN A 43 -7.07 -16.72 -21.23
C ASN A 43 -8.33 -17.29 -20.56
N ASN A 44 -8.66 -16.90 -19.32
CA ASN A 44 -9.79 -17.44 -18.59
C ASN A 44 -10.53 -16.34 -17.83
N VAL A 45 -11.46 -15.69 -18.52
CA VAL A 45 -12.28 -14.60 -18.00
C VAL A 45 -13.11 -15.04 -16.80
N GLN A 46 -13.66 -16.26 -16.82
CA GLN A 46 -14.43 -16.79 -15.70
C GLN A 46 -13.57 -16.90 -14.44
N LYS A 47 -12.34 -17.44 -14.58
CA LYS A 47 -11.40 -17.54 -13.47
C LYS A 47 -10.95 -16.18 -12.97
N LEU A 48 -10.73 -15.21 -13.87
CA LEU A 48 -10.44 -13.82 -13.49
C LEU A 48 -11.53 -13.24 -12.57
N TYR A 49 -12.81 -13.38 -12.93
CA TYR A 49 -13.91 -12.90 -12.09
C TYR A 49 -14.00 -13.65 -10.75
N GLU A 50 -13.77 -14.97 -10.76
CA GLU A 50 -13.69 -15.77 -9.54
C GLU A 50 -12.61 -15.24 -8.59
N ARG A 51 -11.40 -14.99 -9.09
CA ARG A 51 -10.29 -14.44 -8.28
C ARG A 51 -10.57 -13.05 -7.77
N ILE A 52 -11.15 -12.18 -8.60
CA ILE A 52 -11.56 -10.84 -8.17
C ILE A 52 -12.52 -10.96 -6.99
N ARG A 53 -13.56 -11.81 -7.08
CA ARG A 53 -14.52 -12.06 -6.00
C ARG A 53 -13.86 -12.64 -4.75
N ALA A 54 -12.91 -13.55 -4.88
CA ALA A 54 -12.17 -14.11 -3.75
C ALA A 54 -11.45 -13.02 -2.93
N HIS A 55 -10.92 -11.99 -3.59
CA HIS A 55 -10.23 -10.89 -2.91
C HIS A 55 -11.14 -9.82 -2.28
N TYR A 56 -12.45 -9.87 -2.52
CA TYR A 56 -13.45 -8.96 -1.92
C TYR A 56 -13.76 -9.26 -0.44
N GLY A 57 -13.13 -10.27 0.17
CA GLY A 57 -13.20 -10.50 1.62
C GLY A 57 -12.63 -9.33 2.44
N PHE A 58 -12.80 -9.40 3.76
CA PHE A 58 -12.27 -8.38 4.68
C PHE A 58 -10.77 -8.13 4.45
N PHE A 59 -10.38 -6.86 4.40
CA PHE A 59 -8.96 -6.48 4.34
C PHE A 59 -8.77 -5.10 4.97
N ASN A 60 -7.93 -5.03 5.98
CA ASN A 60 -7.58 -3.76 6.61
C ASN A 60 -6.12 -3.76 7.05
N THR A 61 -5.36 -2.78 6.59
CA THR A 61 -3.96 -2.61 6.98
C THR A 61 -3.52 -1.15 6.83
N HIS A 62 -2.28 -0.85 7.19
CA HIS A 62 -1.72 0.48 6.98
C HIS A 62 -1.57 0.75 5.47
N PRO A 63 -2.11 1.86 4.94
CA PRO A 63 -2.28 2.08 3.50
C PRO A 63 -0.98 2.10 2.71
N TYR A 64 0.15 2.46 3.33
CA TYR A 64 1.42 2.52 2.61
C TYR A 64 2.04 1.13 2.52
N LEU A 65 1.89 0.32 3.57
CA LEU A 65 2.42 -1.04 3.62
C LEU A 65 1.50 -2.06 2.94
N ALA A 66 0.24 -1.70 2.68
CA ALA A 66 -0.64 -2.44 1.79
C ALA A 66 0.00 -2.70 0.41
N SER A 67 0.87 -1.80 -0.07
CA SER A 67 1.61 -1.98 -1.33
C SER A 67 2.48 -3.24 -1.32
N VAL A 68 3.11 -3.54 -0.18
CA VAL A 68 3.92 -4.76 0.04
C VAL A 68 3.02 -6.00 0.02
N LEU A 69 1.88 -5.94 0.72
CA LEU A 69 0.90 -7.03 0.76
C LEU A 69 0.28 -7.32 -0.61
N ILE A 70 0.07 -6.29 -1.43
CA ILE A 70 -0.33 -6.47 -2.84
C ILE A 70 0.74 -7.28 -3.58
N GLY A 71 2.02 -6.94 -3.41
CA GLY A 71 3.15 -7.69 -3.99
C GLY A 71 3.22 -9.15 -3.54
N ILE A 72 3.03 -9.41 -2.24
CA ILE A 72 2.99 -10.77 -1.69
C ILE A 72 1.81 -11.55 -2.30
N THR A 73 0.64 -10.93 -2.32
CA THR A 73 -0.59 -11.54 -2.87
C THR A 73 -0.45 -11.83 -4.36
N MET A 74 0.23 -10.97 -5.11
CA MET A 74 0.56 -11.23 -6.51
C MET A 74 1.35 -12.53 -6.68
N ARG A 75 2.35 -12.78 -5.83
CA ARG A 75 3.12 -14.03 -5.88
C ARG A 75 2.27 -15.24 -5.49
N LEU A 76 1.44 -15.10 -4.45
CA LEU A 76 0.51 -16.16 -4.04
C LEU A 76 -0.46 -16.52 -5.16
N GLU A 77 -1.01 -15.53 -5.88
CA GLU A 77 -1.87 -15.78 -7.05
C GLU A 77 -1.12 -16.50 -8.20
N GLU A 78 0.17 -16.22 -8.41
CA GLU A 78 0.95 -17.00 -9.39
C GLU A 78 1.11 -18.47 -8.97
N LYS A 79 1.41 -18.72 -7.68
CA LYS A 79 1.51 -20.08 -7.16
C LYS A 79 0.16 -20.81 -7.27
N TYR A 80 -0.93 -20.12 -6.92
CA TYR A 80 -2.28 -20.65 -7.03
C TYR A 80 -2.66 -20.96 -8.49
N ALA A 81 -2.30 -20.09 -9.44
CA ALA A 81 -2.53 -20.35 -10.87
C ALA A 81 -1.76 -21.57 -11.41
N LYS A 82 -0.68 -21.96 -10.75
CA LYS A 82 0.08 -23.19 -11.03
C LYS A 82 -0.37 -24.41 -10.21
N ASN A 83 -1.42 -24.26 -9.40
CA ASN A 83 -1.91 -25.28 -8.45
C ASN A 83 -0.87 -25.69 -7.40
N GLU A 84 0.08 -24.82 -7.06
CA GLU A 84 1.11 -25.09 -6.03
C GLU A 84 0.58 -24.85 -4.61
N ILE A 85 -0.44 -24.00 -4.45
CA ILE A 85 -1.06 -23.65 -3.16
C ILE A 85 -2.58 -23.60 -3.30
N SER A 86 -3.29 -23.66 -2.18
CA SER A 86 -4.76 -23.59 -2.16
C SER A 86 -5.28 -22.15 -2.19
N ASN A 87 -6.55 -21.96 -2.56
CA ASN A 87 -7.21 -20.65 -2.45
C ASN A 87 -7.27 -20.16 -1.00
N GLU A 88 -7.52 -21.07 -0.06
CA GLU A 88 -7.56 -20.75 1.37
C GLU A 88 -6.21 -20.19 1.83
N GLU A 89 -5.10 -20.81 1.40
CA GLU A 89 -3.76 -20.35 1.73
C GLU A 89 -3.49 -18.93 1.24
N VAL A 90 -3.90 -18.59 0.00
CA VAL A 90 -3.78 -17.22 -0.54
C VAL A 90 -4.51 -16.21 0.35
N LEU A 91 -5.78 -16.48 0.66
CA LEU A 91 -6.64 -15.55 1.39
C LEU A 91 -6.26 -15.45 2.87
N LYS A 92 -5.89 -16.57 3.48
CA LYS A 92 -5.45 -16.64 4.88
C LYS A 92 -4.15 -15.89 5.07
N THR A 93 -3.14 -16.10 4.21
CA THR A 93 -1.87 -15.38 4.29
C THR A 93 -2.06 -13.88 4.10
N LYS A 94 -2.86 -13.45 3.12
CA LYS A 94 -3.21 -12.03 2.92
C LYS A 94 -3.80 -11.41 4.20
N THR A 95 -4.76 -12.10 4.82
CA THR A 95 -5.51 -11.58 5.98
C THR A 95 -4.66 -11.60 7.23
N LEU A 96 -3.89 -12.67 7.44
CA LEU A 96 -3.00 -12.85 8.59
C LEU A 96 -1.88 -11.81 8.62
N LEU A 97 -1.27 -11.53 7.46
CA LEU A 97 -0.23 -10.50 7.36
C LEU A 97 -0.79 -9.08 7.45
N ALA A 98 -2.07 -8.85 7.15
CA ALA A 98 -2.65 -7.51 7.19
C ALA A 98 -2.53 -6.85 8.58
N GLY A 99 -2.72 -7.63 9.66
CA GLY A 99 -2.63 -7.16 11.05
C GLY A 99 -1.22 -6.69 11.47
N PRO A 100 -0.18 -7.54 11.38
CA PRO A 100 1.20 -7.14 11.69
C PRO A 100 1.67 -5.94 10.86
N PHE A 101 1.38 -5.90 9.56
CA PHE A 101 1.72 -4.76 8.71
C PHE A 101 0.94 -3.49 9.09
N ALA A 102 -0.30 -3.62 9.59
CA ALA A 102 -1.03 -2.49 10.16
C ALA A 102 -0.27 -1.93 11.36
N ALA A 103 0.02 -2.78 12.35
CA ALA A 103 0.70 -2.36 13.58
C ALA A 103 2.07 -1.72 13.31
N ILE A 104 2.86 -2.30 12.39
CA ILE A 104 4.16 -1.74 12.00
C ILE A 104 3.99 -0.39 11.28
N GLY A 105 3.07 -0.31 10.33
CA GLY A 105 2.83 0.92 9.57
C GLY A 105 2.33 2.05 10.46
N ASP A 106 1.39 1.77 11.36
CA ASP A 106 0.83 2.75 12.28
C ASP A 106 1.92 3.33 13.19
N ARG A 107 2.78 2.46 13.75
CA ARG A 107 3.91 2.91 14.59
C ARG A 107 4.94 3.70 13.78
N LEU A 108 5.46 3.12 12.70
CA LEU A 108 6.57 3.73 11.95
C LEU A 108 6.16 4.99 11.21
N ILE A 109 4.96 5.01 10.61
CA ILE A 109 4.57 6.04 9.66
C ILE A 109 3.66 7.07 10.33
N TRP A 110 2.57 6.64 10.96
CA TRP A 110 1.62 7.58 11.55
C TRP A 110 2.10 8.19 12.87
N SER A 111 2.73 7.39 13.73
CA SER A 111 3.20 7.84 15.04
C SER A 111 4.61 8.43 15.00
N THR A 112 5.51 7.88 14.18
CA THR A 112 6.90 8.35 14.11
C THR A 112 7.14 9.30 12.94
N TRP A 113 7.12 8.82 11.69
CA TRP A 113 7.52 9.61 10.52
C TRP A 113 6.68 10.89 10.33
N ARG A 114 5.35 10.76 10.43
CA ARG A 114 4.43 11.90 10.29
C ARG A 114 4.65 12.95 11.36
N VAL A 115 4.82 12.52 12.62
CA VAL A 115 5.07 13.43 13.74
C VAL A 115 6.43 14.11 13.61
N PHE A 116 7.47 13.36 13.23
CA PHE A 116 8.79 13.91 12.95
C PHE A 116 8.76 14.98 11.86
N CYS A 117 8.08 14.73 10.73
CA CYS A 117 7.89 15.74 9.68
C CYS A 117 7.18 16.99 10.21
N GLY A 118 6.15 16.81 11.06
CA GLY A 118 5.45 17.92 11.71
C GLY A 118 6.37 18.75 12.61
N ILE A 119 7.23 18.10 13.42
CA ILE A 119 8.21 18.77 14.27
C ILE A 119 9.19 19.59 13.44
N LEU A 120 9.71 19.04 12.33
CA LEU A 120 10.62 19.79 11.44
C LEU A 120 10.01 21.09 10.93
N VAL A 121 8.72 21.08 10.61
CA VAL A 121 7.99 22.26 10.16
C VAL A 121 7.85 23.28 11.28
N VAL A 122 7.48 22.84 12.48
CA VAL A 122 7.39 23.72 13.65
C VAL A 122 8.76 24.34 13.95
N CYS A 123 9.84 23.55 13.93
CA CYS A 123 11.20 24.05 14.10
C CYS A 123 11.58 25.08 13.02
N TYR A 124 11.26 24.82 11.75
CA TYR A 124 11.47 25.78 10.67
C TYR A 124 10.72 27.09 10.95
N PHE A 125 9.46 27.02 11.39
CA PHE A 125 8.69 28.19 11.75
C PHE A 125 9.27 28.97 12.93
N LEU A 126 9.76 28.29 13.96
CA LEU A 126 10.35 28.96 15.11
C LEU A 126 11.65 29.72 14.76
N VAL A 127 12.45 29.19 13.83
CA VAL A 127 13.71 29.82 13.40
C VAL A 127 13.48 30.96 12.40
N TYR A 128 12.61 30.76 11.41
CA TYR A 128 12.45 31.69 10.27
C TYR A 128 11.15 32.51 10.31
N GLY A 129 10.27 32.25 11.29
CA GLY A 129 8.90 32.71 11.32
C GLY A 129 8.46 33.20 12.69
N ARG A 130 9.13 34.21 13.24
CA ARG A 130 8.55 35.02 14.34
C ARG A 130 7.26 35.74 13.92
N ASN A 131 7.00 35.87 12.62
CA ASN A 131 5.80 36.47 12.05
C ASN A 131 5.08 35.47 11.13
N PHE A 132 4.09 34.75 11.65
CA PHE A 132 3.15 33.92 10.89
C PHE A 132 2.45 34.68 9.73
N TYR A 133 2.52 36.02 9.76
CA TYR A 133 1.95 36.94 8.79
C TYR A 133 2.70 37.00 7.44
N PHE A 134 3.94 36.53 7.35
CA PHE A 134 4.68 36.55 6.08
C PHE A 134 4.35 35.30 5.24
N VAL A 135 3.37 35.45 4.36
CA VAL A 135 2.77 34.40 3.53
C VAL A 135 3.82 33.50 2.83
N ALA A 136 4.92 34.09 2.33
CA ALA A 136 5.96 33.34 1.62
C ALA A 136 6.71 32.30 2.47
N ASN A 137 6.99 32.57 3.75
CA ASN A 137 7.69 31.62 4.63
C ASN A 137 6.76 30.49 5.07
N THR A 138 5.47 30.78 5.24
CA THR A 138 4.43 29.78 5.51
C THR A 138 4.27 28.80 4.36
N PHE A 139 4.20 29.29 3.11
CA PHE A 139 4.16 28.42 1.95
C PHE A 139 5.40 27.52 1.84
N ARG A 140 6.60 28.05 2.06
CA ARG A 140 7.85 27.27 2.02
C ARG A 140 7.87 26.17 3.07
N GLY A 141 7.47 26.46 4.30
CA GLY A 141 7.40 25.46 5.38
C GLY A 141 6.39 24.33 5.08
N VAL A 142 5.19 24.69 4.60
CA VAL A 142 4.15 23.71 4.26
C VAL A 142 4.54 22.85 3.06
N ILE A 143 5.02 23.47 1.98
CA ILE A 143 5.48 22.74 0.78
C ILE A 143 6.67 21.85 1.13
N GLY A 144 7.64 22.36 1.89
CA GLY A 144 8.78 21.60 2.37
C GLY A 144 8.35 20.35 3.15
N CYS A 145 7.38 20.49 4.06
CA CYS A 145 6.79 19.35 4.78
C CYS A 145 6.21 18.31 3.83
N LEU A 146 5.37 18.75 2.91
CA LEU A 146 4.68 17.87 1.99
C LEU A 146 5.68 17.13 1.10
N LEU A 147 6.73 17.79 0.64
CA LEU A 147 7.80 17.18 -0.13
C LEU A 147 8.58 16.16 0.70
N ILE A 148 9.04 16.51 1.90
CA ILE A 148 9.77 15.60 2.78
C ILE A 148 8.91 14.37 3.09
N TYR A 149 7.68 14.59 3.56
CA TYR A 149 6.76 13.51 3.94
C TYR A 149 6.46 12.58 2.75
N ASN A 150 6.16 13.15 1.58
CA ASN A 150 5.76 12.36 0.43
C ASN A 150 6.94 11.71 -0.31
N LEU A 151 8.03 12.45 -0.55
CA LEU A 151 9.17 11.96 -1.33
C LEU A 151 10.02 10.95 -0.57
N LEU A 152 10.19 11.11 0.75
CA LEU A 152 11.07 10.23 1.53
C LEU A 152 10.31 9.08 2.18
N GLY A 153 9.07 9.29 2.63
CA GLY A 153 8.28 8.26 3.29
C GLY A 153 7.25 7.60 2.38
N HIS A 154 6.28 8.39 1.91
CA HIS A 154 5.06 7.86 1.28
C HIS A 154 5.31 7.17 -0.07
N LEU A 155 5.90 7.87 -1.03
CA LEU A 155 6.03 7.42 -2.42
C LEU A 155 7.00 6.26 -2.59
N PRO A 156 8.20 6.25 -1.98
CA PRO A 156 9.13 5.13 -2.13
C PRO A 156 8.51 3.81 -1.67
N ILE A 157 7.84 3.80 -0.51
CA ILE A 157 7.18 2.60 0.04
C ILE A 157 6.09 2.11 -0.91
N ARG A 158 5.31 3.02 -1.53
CA ARG A 158 4.24 2.62 -2.45
C ARG A 158 4.74 2.19 -3.83
N ILE A 159 5.83 2.78 -4.33
CA ILE A 159 6.43 2.44 -5.63
C ILE A 159 7.19 1.11 -5.55
N PHE A 160 8.05 0.96 -4.55
CA PHE A 160 8.90 -0.23 -4.41
C PHE A 160 8.23 -1.36 -3.63
N GLY A 161 7.27 -1.06 -2.77
CA GLY A 161 6.59 -2.05 -1.93
C GLY A 161 6.03 -3.24 -2.71
N PRO A 162 5.29 -3.07 -3.81
CA PRO A 162 4.76 -4.19 -4.58
C PRO A 162 5.87 -5.08 -5.16
N TYR A 163 6.99 -4.48 -5.58
CA TYR A 163 8.14 -5.23 -6.07
C TYR A 163 8.84 -6.01 -4.94
N LEU A 164 9.09 -5.35 -3.80
CA LEU A 164 9.72 -5.97 -2.64
C LEU A 164 8.87 -7.12 -2.09
N GLY A 165 7.57 -6.88 -1.91
CA GLY A 165 6.64 -7.92 -1.46
C GLY A 165 6.56 -9.10 -2.43
N TYR A 166 6.62 -8.86 -3.74
CA TYR A 166 6.63 -9.93 -4.73
C TYR A 166 7.95 -10.71 -4.77
N LYS A 167 9.10 -10.02 -4.60
CA LYS A 167 10.43 -10.64 -4.66
C LYS A 167 10.73 -11.45 -3.41
N TYR A 168 10.46 -10.88 -2.24
CA TYR A 168 10.79 -11.44 -0.93
C TYR A 168 9.61 -12.17 -0.26
N SER A 169 8.56 -12.50 -1.02
CA SER A 169 7.34 -13.09 -0.45
C SER A 169 7.61 -14.38 0.34
N LYS A 170 8.60 -15.18 -0.09
CA LYS A 170 8.92 -16.45 0.59
C LYS A 170 9.49 -16.18 1.99
N GLU A 171 10.47 -15.28 2.06
CA GLU A 171 11.13 -14.86 3.31
C GLU A 171 10.21 -14.10 4.27
N ILE A 172 9.14 -13.48 3.78
CA ILE A 172 8.18 -12.73 4.60
C ILE A 172 7.06 -13.64 5.13
N VAL A 173 6.76 -14.73 4.43
CA VAL A 173 5.66 -15.65 4.77
C VAL A 173 6.13 -16.81 5.66
N GLU A 174 7.39 -17.25 5.50
CA GLU A 174 8.07 -18.24 6.36
C GLU A 174 8.61 -17.60 7.64
#